data_AF-A0A967IGA6-F1
#
_entry.id   AF-A0A967IGA6-F1
#
_cell.length_a   1.000
_cell.length_b   1.000
_cell.length_c   1.000
_cell.angle_alpha   90.00
_cell.angle_beta   90.00
_cell.angle_gamma   90.00
#
_symmetry.space_group_name_H-M   'P 1'
#
loop_
_entity.id
_entity.type
_entity.pdbx_description
1 polymer ?
#
loop_
_entity_poly.entity_id
_entity_poly.type
_entity_poly.pdbx_seq_one_letter_code
_entity_poly.pdbx_strand_id
1 'polypeptide(L)' 'NHAAAAETAGLIVEEGGEALALQVDATQQDQVRGMVAAAVEAYGQIDVLDNNVGIA' A
#
# COMPACT_ATOMS: atom_id res chain seq x y z
N ASN A 1 7.60 2.27 -9.37
CA ASN A 1 8.05 3.06 -8.20
C ASN A 1 8.33 2.21 -6.96
N HIS A 2 8.88 0.99 -7.09
CA HIS A 2 9.09 0.10 -5.94
C HIS A 2 10.07 0.68 -4.91
N ALA A 3 11.22 1.21 -5.36
CA ALA A 3 12.23 1.78 -4.47
C ALA A 3 11.70 2.99 -3.66
N ALA A 4 10.95 3.89 -4.31
CA ALA A 4 10.35 5.04 -3.64
C ALA A 4 9.28 4.65 -2.60
N ALA A 5 8.48 3.61 -2.89
CA ALA A 5 7.53 3.07 -1.93
C ALA A 5 8.23 2.48 -0.69
N ALA A 6 9.34 1.76 -0.90
CA ALA A 6 10.15 1.21 0.20
C ALA A 6 10.82 2.31 1.04
N GLU A 7 11.33 3.37 0.41
CA GLU A 7 11.87 4.54 1.09
C GLU A 7 10.80 5.21 1.97
N THR A 8 9.59 5.41 1.44
CA THR A 8 8.47 6.01 2.18
C THR A 8 8.06 5.15 3.38
N ALA A 9 8.01 3.82 3.19
CA ALA A 9 7.75 2.89 4.29
C ALA A 9 8.83 2.97 5.38
N GLY A 10 10.09 3.15 4.99
CA GLY A 10 11.19 3.39 5.92
C GLY A 10 10.98 4.65 6.77
N LEU A 11 10.61 5.77 6.14
CA LEU A 11 10.33 7.03 6.85
C LEU A 11 9.19 6.88 7.88
N ILE A 12 8.10 6.20 7.51
CA ILE A 12 6.98 5.94 8.43
C ILE A 12 7.44 5.13 9.65
N VAL A 13 8.28 4.12 9.42
CA VAL A 13 8.83 3.28 10.50
C VAL A 13 9.80 4.07 11.38
N GLU A 14 10.63 4.94 10.81
CA GLU A 14 11.52 5.84 11.57
C GLU A 14 10.75 6.80 12.48
N GLU A 15 9.55 7.22 12.07
CA GLU A 15 8.63 8.04 12.86
C GLU A 15 7.84 7.23 13.91
N GLY A 16 8.06 5.91 14.00
CA GLY A 16 7.42 5.01 14.97
C GLY A 16 6.09 4.42 14.51
N GLY A 17 5.75 4.57 13.23
CA GLY A 17 4.58 3.95 12.60
C GLY A 17 4.85 2.55 12.04
N GLU A 18 3.83 1.98 11.41
CA GLU A 18 3.91 0.72 10.69
C GLU A 18 3.56 0.97 9.20
N ALA A 19 4.28 0.31 8.29
CA ALA A 19 4.05 0.47 6.85
C ALA A 19 4.29 -0.83 6.08
N LEU A 20 3.44 -1.09 5.10
CA LEU A 20 3.53 -2.21 4.17
C LEU A 20 3.56 -1.67 2.74
N ALA A 21 4.73 -1.75 2.09
CA ALA A 21 4.88 -1.36 0.69
C ALA A 21 4.50 -2.53 -0.24
N LEU A 22 3.44 -2.35 -1.03
CA LEU A 22 2.98 -3.34 -2.03
C LEU A 22 3.05 -2.74 -3.43
N GLN A 23 3.63 -3.49 -4.38
CA GLN A 23 3.56 -3.14 -5.79
C GLN A 23 2.27 -3.68 -6.40
N VAL A 24 1.45 -2.79 -6.96
CA VAL A 24 0.11 -3.11 -7.49
C VAL A 24 -0.14 -2.33 -8.77
N ASP A 25 -0.61 -3.02 -9.80
CA ASP A 25 -1.25 -2.39 -10.97
C ASP A 25 -2.74 -2.20 -10.69
N ALA A 26 -3.16 -0.95 -10.50
CA ALA A 26 -4.54 -0.60 -10.16
C ALA A 26 -5.54 -0.88 -11.31
N THR A 27 -5.06 -1.15 -12.53
CA THR A 27 -5.92 -1.55 -13.67
C THR A 27 -6.25 -3.05 -13.65
N GLN A 28 -5.54 -3.84 -12.84
CA GLN A 28 -5.65 -5.29 -12.76
C GLN A 28 -6.40 -5.71 -11.50
N GLN A 29 -7.67 -6.08 -11.64
CA GLN A 29 -8.57 -6.32 -10.50
C GLN A 29 -8.06 -7.37 -9.51
N ASP A 30 -7.41 -8.44 -9.98
CA ASP A 30 -6.89 -9.48 -9.10
C ASP A 30 -5.72 -8.99 -8.22
N GLN A 31 -4.91 -8.06 -8.74
CA GLN A 31 -3.85 -7.44 -7.93
C GLN A 31 -4.42 -6.52 -6.87
N VAL A 32 -5.47 -5.75 -7.20
CA VAL A 32 -6.18 -4.92 -6.22
C VAL A 32 -6.81 -5.78 -5.11
N ARG A 33 -7.42 -6.91 -5.47
CA ARG A 33 -7.95 -7.88 -4.47
C ARG A 33 -6.84 -8.42 -3.58
N GLY A 34 -5.69 -8.78 -4.15
CA GLY A 34 -4.53 -9.25 -3.40
C GLY A 34 -3.99 -8.20 -2.43
N MET A 35 -3.90 -6.93 -2.87
CA MET A 35 -3.48 -5.81 -2.02
C MET A 35 -4.41 -5.60 -0.83
N VAL A 36 -5.73 -5.62 -1.06
CA VAL A 36 -6.72 -5.47 0.01
C VAL A 36 -6.61 -6.63 1.01
N ALA A 37 -6.46 -7.87 0.53
CA ALA A 37 -6.29 -9.02 1.41
C ALA A 37 -5.03 -8.90 2.28
N ALA A 38 -3.90 -8.50 1.68
CA ALA A 38 -2.65 -8.31 2.41
C ALA A 38 -2.74 -7.19 3.46
N ALA A 39 -3.41 -6.07 3.15
CA ALA A 39 -3.63 -4.99 4.10
C ALA A 39 -4.51 -5.43 5.28
N VAL A 40 -5.58 -6.18 5.00
CA VAL A 40 -6.46 -6.75 6.04
C VAL A 40 -5.74 -7.80 6.88
N GLU A 41 -4.87 -8.62 6.28
CA GLU A 41 -4.05 -9.59 7.01
C GLU A 41 -3.06 -8.90 7.95
N ALA A 42 -2.42 -7.81 7.50
CA ALA A 42 -1.44 -7.07 8.29
C ALA A 42 -2.07 -6.22 9.41
N TYR A 43 -3.19 -5.56 9.12
CA TYR A 43 -3.75 -4.50 9.99
C TYR A 43 -5.16 -4.80 10.51
N GLY A 44 -5.77 -5.92 10.11
CA GLY A 44 -7.10 -6.37 10.52
C GLY A 44 -8.26 -5.74 9.73
N GLN A 45 -8.14 -4.49 9.30
CA GLN A 45 -9.15 -3.80 8.49
C GLN A 45 -8.56 -2.63 7.69
N ILE A 46 -9.37 -2.04 6.80
CA ILE A 46 -9.06 -0.79 6.11
C ILE A 46 -10.08 0.25 6.58
N ASP A 47 -9.62 1.22 7.37
CA ASP A 47 -10.47 2.32 7.88
C ASP A 47 -10.61 3.47 6.86
N VAL A 48 -9.55 3.72 6.10
CA VAL A 48 -9.47 4.82 5.12
C VAL A 48 -8.83 4.30 3.84
N LEU A 49 -9.40 4.68 2.70
CA LEU A 49 -8.86 4.42 1.36
C LEU A 49 -8.66 5.73 0.61
N ASP A 50 -7.43 5.98 0.18
CA ASP A 50 -7.10 7.08 -0.71
C ASP A 50 -6.86 6.56 -2.14
N ASN A 51 -7.77 6.88 -3.07
CA ASN A 51 -7.62 6.56 -4.48
C ASN A 51 -6.80 7.63 -5.20
N ASN A 52 -5.54 7.81 -4.77
CA ASN A 52 -4.61 8.81 -5.31
C ASN A 52 -3.86 8.34 -6.58
N VAL A 53 -3.93 7.05 -6.92
CA VAL A 53 -3.27 6.51 -8.12
C VAL A 53 -3.97 7.02 -9.38
N GLY A 54 -3.20 7.68 -10.26
CA GLY A 54 -3.68 8.16 -11.56
C GLY A 54 -2.55 8.26 -12.58
N ILE A 55 -2.95 8.37 -13.85
CA ILE A 55 -2.08 8.66 -14.99
C ILE A 55 -2.49 10.02 -15.57
N ALA A 56 -1.51 10.78 -16.06
CA ALA A 56 -1.73 12.05 -16.76
C ALA A 56 -2.02 11.84 -18.25
#